data_AF-A0A9E2UPG1-F1
#
_entry.id   AF-A0A9E2UPG1-F1
#
_cell.length_a   1.000
_cell.length_b   1.000
_cell.length_c   1.000
_cell.angle_alpha   90.00
_cell.angle_beta   90.00
_cell.angle_gamma   90.00
#
_symmetry.space_group_name_H-M   'P 1'
#
loop_
_entity.id
_entity.type
_entity.pdbx_description
1 polymer ?
#
loop_
_entity_poly.entity_id
_entity_poly.type
_entity_poly.pdbx_seq_one_letter_code
_entity_poly.pdbx_strand_id
1 'polypeptide(L)'
;LDVKCKVRCEILDLPIGLHATDAFIDQLRCMANVNVPDSINFERGQMLDIIADMHQYFYGKRVGLVGDPDQILALAKFLVSIDMQPVYMVTGTPAGKKFEQDLREITAEVPGEVKIKVPGDMFLFHQWIKNEPVDLLIGNTYVKYIARDEDIPFIRHGFPILDRVGHSYFPTVGYRGGMRLLEKILNALLDRKDRDATDIEFELVM
;
A
#
# COMPACT_ATOMS: atom_id res chain seq x y z
N LEU A 1 -11.04 24.34 -10.92
CA LEU A 1 -10.95 23.96 -12.36
C LEU A 1 -12.29 24.13 -13.04
N ASP A 2 -13.34 23.44 -12.58
CA ASP A 2 -14.65 23.50 -13.23
C ASP A 2 -15.31 24.89 -13.19
N VAL A 3 -15.55 25.46 -11.99
CA VAL A 3 -16.26 26.76 -11.84
C VAL A 3 -15.58 27.93 -12.57
N LYS A 4 -14.25 28.02 -12.48
CA LYS A 4 -13.49 29.16 -13.02
C LYS A 4 -13.01 28.95 -14.46
N CYS A 5 -12.55 27.74 -14.79
CA CYS A 5 -11.91 27.44 -16.07
C CYS A 5 -12.83 26.67 -17.01
N LYS A 6 -14.01 26.20 -16.54
CA LYS A 6 -14.98 25.40 -17.32
C LYS A 6 -14.37 24.14 -17.93
N VAL A 7 -13.38 23.58 -17.25
CA VAL A 7 -12.73 22.33 -17.63
C VAL A 7 -13.36 21.23 -16.78
N ARG A 8 -13.97 20.24 -17.43
CA ARG A 8 -14.52 19.06 -16.78
C ARG A 8 -13.43 18.41 -15.93
N CYS A 9 -13.76 18.17 -14.67
CA CYS A 9 -12.83 17.63 -13.68
C CYS A 9 -13.48 16.41 -13.03
N GLU A 10 -12.82 15.26 -13.15
CA GLU A 10 -13.18 14.04 -12.43
C GLU A 10 -12.18 13.85 -11.29
N ILE A 11 -12.66 13.48 -10.10
CA ILE A 11 -11.82 13.23 -8.93
C ILE A 11 -11.66 11.72 -8.79
N LEU A 12 -10.40 11.27 -8.78
CA LEU A 12 -10.03 9.87 -8.67
C LEU A 12 -9.06 9.67 -7.51
N ASP A 13 -8.99 8.43 -7.03
CA ASP A 13 -7.98 8.00 -6.06
C ASP A 13 -6.57 8.13 -6.65
N LEU A 14 -5.54 8.15 -5.79
CA LEU A 14 -4.16 8.00 -6.29
C LEU A 14 -4.04 6.66 -7.03
N PRO A 15 -3.47 6.64 -8.26
CA PRO A 15 -3.35 5.43 -9.05
C PRO A 15 -2.22 4.53 -8.51
N ILE A 16 -2.43 3.97 -7.32
CA ILE A 16 -1.54 2.99 -6.67
C ILE A 16 -2.27 1.66 -6.66
N GLY A 17 -1.57 0.60 -7.07
CA GLY A 17 -2.16 -0.73 -7.16
C GLY A 17 -2.90 -0.96 -8.48
N LEU A 18 -3.53 -2.13 -8.61
CA LEU A 18 -4.18 -2.55 -9.84
C LEU A 18 -5.44 -1.74 -10.16
N HIS A 19 -6.44 -1.80 -9.28
CA HIS A 19 -7.76 -1.21 -9.55
C HIS A 19 -7.76 0.31 -9.66
N ALA A 20 -6.97 1.01 -8.84
CA ALA A 20 -6.88 2.47 -8.92
C ALA A 20 -6.16 2.92 -10.20
N THR A 21 -5.16 2.16 -10.65
CA THR A 21 -4.49 2.41 -11.93
C THR A 21 -5.42 2.11 -13.11
N ASP A 22 -6.17 1.00 -13.07
CA ASP A 22 -7.19 0.67 -14.08
C ASP A 22 -8.22 1.80 -14.23
N ALA A 23 -8.76 2.29 -13.10
CA ALA A 23 -9.72 3.40 -13.09
C ALA A 23 -9.13 4.68 -13.68
N PHE A 24 -7.88 5.01 -13.34
CA PHE A 24 -7.20 6.18 -13.88
C PHE A 24 -7.01 6.09 -15.41
N ILE A 25 -6.55 4.94 -15.91
CA ILE A 25 -6.32 4.73 -17.35
C ILE A 25 -7.64 4.73 -18.12
N ASP A 26 -8.69 4.09 -17.58
CA ASP A 26 -10.00 4.05 -18.23
C ASP A 26 -10.63 5.45 -18.32
N GLN A 27 -10.48 6.29 -17.28
CA GLN A 27 -10.92 7.68 -17.35
C GLN A 27 -10.14 8.49 -18.39
N LEU A 28 -8.82 8.34 -18.46
CA LEU A 28 -8.01 9.00 -19.50
C LEU A 28 -8.45 8.57 -20.91
N ARG A 29 -8.67 7.27 -21.10
CA ARG A 29 -9.16 6.69 -22.35
C ARG A 29 -10.52 7.28 -22.74
N CYS A 30 -11.47 7.34 -21.80
CA CYS A 30 -12.80 7.90 -22.03
C CYS A 30 -12.74 9.39 -22.38
N MET A 31 -11.92 10.17 -21.67
CA MET A 31 -11.78 11.61 -21.91
C MET A 31 -11.10 11.91 -23.25
N ALA A 32 -10.10 11.12 -23.63
CA ALA A 32 -9.39 11.28 -24.90
C ALA A 32 -10.09 10.60 -26.09
N ASN A 33 -11.08 9.74 -25.84
CA ASN A 33 -11.78 8.92 -26.82
C ASN A 33 -10.81 8.09 -27.70
N VAL A 34 -9.84 7.45 -27.04
CA VAL A 34 -8.83 6.58 -27.68
C VAL A 34 -8.92 5.18 -27.12
N ASN A 35 -8.19 4.22 -27.72
CA ASN A 35 -8.01 2.90 -27.12
C ASN A 35 -6.77 2.89 -26.22
N VAL A 36 -6.77 2.00 -25.22
CA VAL A 36 -5.59 1.77 -24.38
C VAL A 36 -4.53 1.06 -25.23
N PRO A 37 -3.30 1.59 -25.34
CA PRO A 37 -2.22 0.94 -26.07
C PRO A 37 -1.85 -0.43 -25.49
N ASP A 38 -1.45 -1.37 -26.34
CA ASP A 38 -1.07 -2.73 -25.94
C ASP A 38 0.10 -2.75 -24.94
N SER A 39 1.00 -1.77 -24.99
CA SER A 39 2.09 -1.65 -24.02
C SER A 39 1.59 -1.49 -22.58
N ILE A 40 0.47 -0.80 -22.37
CA ILE A 40 -0.14 -0.61 -21.06
C ILE A 40 -0.83 -1.89 -20.60
N ASN A 41 -1.54 -2.56 -21.51
CA ASN A 41 -2.16 -3.86 -21.23
C ASN A 41 -1.11 -4.93 -20.87
N PHE A 42 0.04 -4.88 -21.54
CA PHE A 42 1.17 -5.75 -21.22
C PHE A 42 1.72 -5.47 -19.82
N GLU A 43 1.95 -4.20 -19.46
CA GLU A 43 2.43 -3.81 -18.13
C GLU A 43 1.43 -4.22 -17.02
N ARG A 44 0.13 -4.06 -17.28
CA ARG A 44 -0.95 -4.55 -16.40
C ARG A 44 -0.88 -6.07 -16.23
N GLY A 45 -0.66 -6.80 -17.33
CA GLY A 45 -0.50 -8.25 -17.33
C GLY A 45 0.66 -8.70 -16.45
N GLN A 46 1.82 -8.05 -16.55
CA GLN A 46 2.99 -8.36 -15.70
C GLN A 46 2.70 -8.17 -14.21
N MET A 47 1.98 -7.11 -13.84
CA MET A 47 1.60 -6.90 -12.45
C MET A 47 0.65 -8.00 -11.94
N LEU A 48 -0.32 -8.40 -12.76
CA LEU A 48 -1.25 -9.49 -12.43
C LEU A 48 -0.55 -10.84 -12.28
N ASP A 49 0.42 -11.12 -13.14
CA ASP A 49 1.25 -12.33 -13.12
C ASP A 49 1.98 -12.46 -11.77
N ILE A 50 2.64 -11.38 -11.33
CA ILE A 50 3.32 -11.34 -10.01
C ILE A 50 2.33 -11.57 -8.87
N ILE A 51 1.14 -10.95 -8.92
CA ILE A 51 0.13 -11.14 -7.86
C ILE A 51 -0.33 -12.60 -7.81
N ALA A 52 -0.58 -13.22 -8.96
CA ALA A 52 -1.05 -14.59 -9.06
C ALA A 52 0.02 -15.59 -8.59
N ASP A 53 1.25 -15.45 -9.07
CA ASP A 53 2.36 -16.36 -8.76
C ASP A 53 2.78 -16.30 -7.29
N MET A 54 2.69 -15.12 -6.68
CA MET A 54 3.21 -14.86 -5.34
C MET A 54 2.11 -14.69 -4.28
N HIS A 55 0.85 -14.95 -4.64
CA HIS A 55 -0.33 -14.79 -3.78
C HIS A 55 -0.16 -15.41 -2.39
N GLN A 56 0.44 -16.60 -2.33
CA GLN A 56 0.68 -17.36 -1.10
C GLN A 56 1.45 -16.59 -0.03
N TYR A 57 2.34 -15.65 -0.41
CA TYR A 57 3.10 -14.87 0.56
C TYR A 57 2.35 -13.62 1.03
N PHE A 58 1.41 -13.10 0.23
CA PHE A 58 0.57 -11.97 0.58
C PHE A 58 -0.60 -12.38 1.47
N TYR A 59 -1.18 -13.54 1.20
CA TYR A 59 -2.44 -13.96 1.80
C TYR A 59 -2.44 -13.86 3.33
N GLY A 60 -3.44 -13.14 3.86
CA GLY A 60 -3.71 -13.00 5.27
C GLY A 60 -2.69 -12.18 6.06
N LYS A 61 -1.70 -11.56 5.41
CA LYS A 61 -0.68 -10.77 6.10
C LYS A 61 -1.27 -9.49 6.67
N ARG A 62 -1.11 -9.29 7.97
CA ARG A 62 -1.57 -8.11 8.71
C ARG A 62 -0.61 -6.95 8.49
N VAL A 63 -1.14 -5.78 8.16
CA VAL A 63 -0.35 -4.61 7.78
C VAL A 63 -0.73 -3.38 8.62
N GLY A 64 0.28 -2.66 9.10
CA GLY A 64 0.14 -1.34 9.70
C GLY A 64 0.58 -0.22 8.74
N LEU A 65 -0.28 0.79 8.53
CA LEU A 65 -0.07 1.91 7.62
C LEU A 65 0.03 3.25 8.38
N VAL A 66 1.04 4.04 8.05
CA VAL A 66 1.18 5.44 8.48
C VAL A 66 1.60 6.31 7.31
N GLY A 67 0.88 7.41 7.08
CA GLY A 67 1.15 8.32 5.97
C GLY A 67 0.08 9.39 5.79
N ASP A 68 0.07 9.99 4.61
CA ASP A 68 -0.94 10.98 4.22
C ASP A 68 -2.25 10.29 3.80
N PRO A 69 -3.41 10.97 3.94
CA PRO A 69 -4.73 10.38 3.68
C PRO A 69 -4.84 9.71 2.30
N ASP A 70 -4.51 10.42 1.22
CA ASP A 70 -4.66 9.88 -0.13
C ASP A 70 -3.78 8.63 -0.37
N GLN A 71 -2.59 8.60 0.24
CA GLN A 71 -1.69 7.44 0.16
C GLN A 71 -2.25 6.25 0.94
N ILE A 72 -2.74 6.47 2.16
CA ILE A 72 -3.32 5.41 2.98
C ILE A 72 -4.55 4.82 2.28
N LEU A 73 -5.43 5.65 1.71
CA LEU A 73 -6.61 5.16 0.99
C LEU A 73 -6.24 4.23 -0.16
N ALA A 74 -5.32 4.68 -1.02
CA ALA A 74 -4.91 3.92 -2.19
C ALA A 74 -4.11 2.66 -1.80
N LEU A 75 -3.24 2.73 -0.79
CA LEU A 75 -2.51 1.58 -0.27
C LEU A 75 -3.45 0.56 0.38
N ALA A 76 -4.41 0.99 1.20
CA ALA A 76 -5.37 0.08 1.83
C ALA A 76 -6.17 -0.68 0.77
N LYS A 77 -6.69 0.03 -0.25
CA LYS A 77 -7.40 -0.58 -1.38
C LYS A 77 -6.53 -1.57 -2.14
N PHE A 78 -5.26 -1.23 -2.36
CA PHE A 78 -4.32 -2.13 -3.03
C PHE A 78 -4.01 -3.38 -2.19
N LEU A 79 -3.74 -3.23 -0.89
CA LEU A 79 -3.45 -4.35 0.01
C LEU A 79 -4.63 -5.32 0.11
N VAL A 80 -5.85 -4.80 0.26
CA VAL A 80 -7.07 -5.63 0.27
C VAL A 80 -7.22 -6.38 -1.07
N SER A 81 -6.91 -5.75 -2.20
CA SER A 81 -7.01 -6.40 -3.52
C SER A 81 -6.03 -7.55 -3.76
N ILE A 82 -5.03 -7.71 -2.89
CA ILE A 82 -4.05 -8.83 -2.91
C ILE A 82 -4.19 -9.71 -1.65
N ASP A 83 -5.34 -9.68 -1.00
CA ASP A 83 -5.70 -10.45 0.21
C ASP A 83 -4.81 -10.20 1.44
N MET A 84 -4.18 -9.03 1.51
CA MET A 84 -3.55 -8.54 2.74
C MET A 84 -4.56 -7.79 3.61
N GLN A 85 -4.26 -7.71 4.91
CA GLN A 85 -5.18 -7.21 5.92
C GLN A 85 -4.63 -5.91 6.55
N PRO A 86 -4.96 -4.71 6.01
CA PRO A 86 -4.58 -3.45 6.64
C PRO A 86 -5.38 -3.24 7.93
N VAL A 87 -4.83 -3.69 9.06
CA VAL A 87 -5.51 -3.68 10.36
C VAL A 87 -5.37 -2.35 11.09
N TYR A 88 -4.25 -1.64 10.93
CA TYR A 88 -3.99 -0.36 11.58
C TYR A 88 -3.66 0.72 10.56
N MET A 89 -4.39 1.83 10.62
CA MET A 89 -4.20 2.96 9.71
C MET A 89 -4.22 4.27 10.49
N VAL A 90 -3.13 5.03 10.42
CA VAL A 90 -3.00 6.31 11.13
C VAL A 90 -2.51 7.40 10.18
N THR A 91 -3.25 8.50 10.13
CA THR A 91 -2.83 9.75 9.45
C THR A 91 -2.71 10.87 10.47
N GLY A 92 -1.63 11.64 10.38
CA GLY A 92 -1.45 12.87 11.16
C GLY A 92 -2.22 14.06 10.59
N THR A 93 -2.53 14.02 9.30
CA THR A 93 -3.27 15.08 8.62
C THR A 93 -4.76 14.95 8.92
N PRO A 94 -5.43 16.02 9.39
CA PRO A 94 -6.88 16.01 9.57
C PRO A 94 -7.56 15.73 8.23
N ALA A 95 -8.19 14.57 8.12
CA ALA A 95 -9.04 14.21 6.99
C ALA A 95 -10.52 14.24 7.43
N GLY A 96 -11.42 14.52 6.49
CA GLY A 96 -12.84 14.62 6.76
C GLY A 96 -13.49 13.25 7.03
N LYS A 97 -14.73 13.25 7.54
CA LYS A 97 -15.49 12.02 7.83
C LYS A 97 -15.61 11.07 6.63
N LYS A 98 -15.65 11.61 5.41
CA LYS A 98 -15.72 10.83 4.18
C LYS A 98 -14.52 9.88 4.04
N PHE A 99 -13.32 10.35 4.33
CA PHE A 99 -12.11 9.51 4.25
C PHE A 99 -12.17 8.31 5.19
N GLU A 100 -12.64 8.52 6.43
CA GLU A 100 -12.81 7.42 7.38
C GLU A 100 -13.89 6.43 6.92
N GLN A 101 -14.99 6.92 6.34
CA GLN A 101 -16.04 6.07 5.74
C GLN A 101 -15.48 5.24 4.57
N ASP A 102 -14.77 5.87 3.64
CA ASP A 102 -14.19 5.20 2.48
C ASP A 102 -13.21 4.08 2.93
N LEU A 103 -12.37 4.34 3.95
CA LEU A 103 -11.49 3.32 4.52
C LEU A 103 -12.24 2.17 5.20
N ARG A 104 -13.33 2.48 5.91
CA ARG A 104 -14.18 1.46 6.54
C ARG A 104 -14.86 0.59 5.50
N GLU A 105 -15.29 1.15 4.38
CA GLU A 105 -15.85 0.41 3.26
C GLU A 105 -14.80 -0.50 2.60
N ILE A 106 -13.60 0.03 2.32
CA ILE A 106 -12.48 -0.75 1.76
C ILE A 106 -12.11 -1.93 2.65
N THR A 107 -12.16 -1.75 3.97
CA THR A 107 -11.72 -2.76 4.94
C THR A 107 -12.87 -3.58 5.54
N ALA A 108 -14.08 -3.49 4.98
CA ALA A 108 -15.26 -4.16 5.53
C ALA A 108 -15.14 -5.69 5.52
N GLU A 109 -14.42 -6.26 4.55
CA GLU A 109 -14.22 -7.71 4.39
C GLU A 109 -12.93 -8.21 5.08
N VAL A 110 -12.12 -7.31 5.63
CA VAL A 110 -10.91 -7.69 6.37
C VAL A 110 -11.32 -8.35 7.68
N PRO A 111 -10.86 -9.58 7.99
CA PRO A 111 -11.22 -10.25 9.22
C PRO A 111 -10.59 -9.56 10.44
N GLY A 112 -11.36 -9.41 11.51
CA GLY A 112 -10.90 -8.84 12.78
C GLY A 112 -11.19 -7.35 12.95
N GLU A 113 -10.62 -6.77 14.00
CA GLU A 113 -10.82 -5.35 14.33
C GLU A 113 -9.85 -4.47 13.53
N VAL A 114 -10.38 -3.65 12.62
CA VAL A 114 -9.61 -2.62 11.92
C VAL A 114 -9.66 -1.31 12.71
N LYS A 115 -8.50 -0.75 13.06
CA LYS A 115 -8.36 0.52 13.78
C LYS A 115 -7.86 1.61 12.85
N ILE A 116 -8.68 2.65 12.69
CA ILE A 116 -8.39 3.84 11.89
C ILE A 116 -8.34 5.03 12.84
N LYS A 117 -7.29 5.86 12.76
CA LYS A 117 -7.22 7.13 13.50
C LYS A 117 -6.94 8.32 12.59
N VAL A 118 -7.82 9.32 12.70
CA VAL A 118 -7.77 10.59 11.99
C VAL A 118 -8.20 11.74 12.94
N PRO A 119 -7.35 12.74 13.22
CA PRO A 119 -5.89 12.66 13.18
C PRO A 119 -5.38 11.75 14.30
N GLY A 120 -4.25 11.08 14.06
CA GLY A 120 -3.51 10.30 15.04
C GLY A 120 -2.01 10.54 14.92
N ASP A 121 -1.25 9.99 15.85
CA ASP A 121 0.20 10.09 15.87
C ASP A 121 0.87 8.71 15.90
N MET A 122 2.19 8.71 15.73
CA MET A 122 2.98 7.47 15.73
C MET A 122 3.07 6.83 17.11
N PHE A 123 2.81 7.59 18.18
CA PHE A 123 2.80 7.03 19.53
C PHE A 123 1.59 6.10 19.71
N LEU A 124 0.40 6.56 19.31
CA LEU A 124 -0.80 5.71 19.28
C LEU A 124 -0.62 4.50 18.36
N PHE A 125 -0.03 4.71 17.17
CA PHE A 125 0.26 3.62 16.25
C PHE A 125 1.18 2.56 16.89
N HIS A 126 2.22 2.98 17.60
CA HIS A 126 3.11 2.08 18.34
C HIS A 126 2.38 1.34 19.46
N GLN A 127 1.47 2.00 20.19
CA GLN A 127 0.66 1.35 21.23
C GLN A 127 -0.21 0.23 20.65
N TRP A 128 -0.81 0.43 19.47
CA TRP A 128 -1.60 -0.61 18.81
C TRP A 128 -0.74 -1.82 18.42
N ILE A 129 0.41 -1.57 17.81
CA ILE A 129 1.34 -2.64 17.40
C ILE A 129 1.84 -3.45 18.60
N LYS A 130 2.12 -2.78 19.73
CA LYS A 130 2.54 -3.48 20.97
C LYS A 130 1.48 -4.41 21.54
N ASN A 131 0.21 -4.00 21.45
CA ASN A 131 -0.89 -4.79 21.99
C ASN A 131 -1.20 -6.00 21.11
N GLU A 132 -1.11 -5.82 19.79
CA GLU A 132 -1.39 -6.86 18.83
C GLU A 132 -0.52 -6.63 17.57
N PRO A 133 0.57 -7.39 17.41
CA PRO A 133 1.54 -7.14 16.35
C PRO A 133 0.99 -7.41 14.94
N VAL A 134 1.72 -6.90 13.95
CA VAL A 134 1.41 -7.06 12.53
C VAL A 134 2.60 -7.69 11.81
N ASP A 135 2.37 -8.24 10.62
CA ASP A 135 3.42 -8.90 9.82
C ASP A 135 4.28 -7.89 9.04
N LEU A 136 3.74 -6.71 8.76
CA LEU A 136 4.39 -5.70 7.95
C LEU A 136 4.00 -4.27 8.34
N LEU A 137 4.98 -3.37 8.36
CA LEU A 137 4.78 -1.94 8.52
C LEU A 137 5.08 -1.21 7.21
N ILE A 138 4.22 -0.24 6.84
CA ILE A 138 4.44 0.63 5.70
C ILE A 138 4.27 2.09 6.14
N GLY A 139 5.30 2.90 5.88
CA GLY A 139 5.27 4.32 6.20
C GLY A 139 6.61 5.01 6.00
N ASN A 140 6.75 6.22 6.55
CA ASN A 140 7.93 7.05 6.40
C ASN A 140 9.07 6.67 7.37
N THR A 141 10.19 7.38 7.33
CA THR A 141 11.43 7.04 8.09
C THR A 141 11.18 6.83 9.58
N TYR A 142 10.27 7.57 10.19
CA TYR A 142 10.06 7.54 11.64
C TYR A 142 9.53 6.19 12.12
N VAL A 143 8.83 5.44 11.27
CA VAL A 143 8.34 4.08 11.57
C VAL A 143 9.48 3.09 11.82
N LYS A 144 10.72 3.41 11.41
CA LYS A 144 11.90 2.56 11.67
C LYS A 144 12.13 2.26 13.15
N TYR A 145 11.75 3.19 14.05
CA TYR A 145 11.95 2.99 15.49
C TYR A 145 10.98 1.93 16.00
N ILE A 146 9.72 2.02 15.58
CA ILE A 146 8.69 1.02 15.89
C ILE A 146 9.08 -0.34 15.31
N ALA A 147 9.49 -0.38 14.04
CA ALA A 147 9.92 -1.59 13.38
C ALA A 147 11.11 -2.28 14.08
N ARG A 148 12.05 -1.48 14.61
CA ARG A 148 13.20 -1.99 15.36
C ARG A 148 12.79 -2.52 16.73
N ASP A 149 11.97 -1.78 17.46
CA ASP A 149 11.59 -2.12 18.83
C ASP A 149 10.68 -3.36 18.87
N GLU A 150 9.81 -3.50 17.88
CA GLU A 150 8.85 -4.62 17.78
C GLU A 150 9.34 -5.76 16.87
N ASP A 151 10.54 -5.62 16.27
CA ASP A 151 11.15 -6.59 15.33
C ASP A 151 10.26 -6.96 14.13
N ILE A 152 9.55 -5.98 13.56
CA ILE A 152 8.61 -6.19 12.44
C ILE A 152 9.23 -5.70 11.12
N PRO A 153 9.09 -6.45 10.00
CA PRO A 153 9.47 -6.00 8.67
C PRO A 153 8.88 -4.63 8.31
N PHE A 154 9.67 -3.77 7.67
CA PHE A 154 9.28 -2.39 7.42
C PHE A 154 9.65 -1.88 6.03
N ILE A 155 8.62 -1.44 5.29
CA ILE A 155 8.74 -0.82 3.98
C ILE A 155 8.60 0.69 4.09
N ARG A 156 9.61 1.37 3.54
CA ARG A 156 9.60 2.83 3.40
C ARG A 156 8.75 3.24 2.22
N HIS A 157 7.64 3.91 2.51
CA HIS A 157 6.74 4.52 1.55
C HIS A 157 6.17 5.83 2.10
N GLY A 158 5.97 6.82 1.23
CA GLY A 158 5.53 8.15 1.63
C GLY A 158 6.70 9.08 1.96
N PHE A 159 6.45 10.08 2.81
CA PHE A 159 7.40 11.16 3.08
C PHE A 159 7.46 11.49 4.59
N PRO A 160 8.65 11.82 5.14
CA PRO A 160 9.96 11.82 4.50
C PRO A 160 10.68 10.46 4.58
N ILE A 161 11.45 10.11 3.54
CA ILE A 161 12.42 9.00 3.57
C ILE A 161 13.84 9.59 3.62
N LEU A 162 14.44 9.63 4.80
CA LEU A 162 15.70 10.32 5.09
C LEU A 162 16.88 9.36 5.17
N ASP A 163 16.63 8.07 5.43
CA ASP A 163 17.66 7.07 5.72
C ASP A 163 17.92 6.09 4.56
N ARG A 164 17.38 6.35 3.37
CA ARG A 164 17.63 5.60 2.13
C ARG A 164 17.76 6.53 0.94
N VAL A 165 18.70 6.24 0.06
CA VAL A 165 19.04 7.09 -1.10
C VAL A 165 18.29 6.62 -2.34
N GLY A 166 17.96 7.57 -3.22
CA GLY A 166 17.44 7.30 -4.58
C GLY A 166 15.96 6.94 -4.67
N HIS A 167 15.26 6.74 -3.56
CA HIS A 167 13.84 6.40 -3.53
C HIS A 167 12.94 7.38 -4.31
N SER A 168 13.33 8.66 -4.39
CA SER A 168 12.63 9.72 -5.11
C SER A 168 12.65 9.57 -6.64
N TYR A 169 13.56 8.79 -7.20
CA TYR A 169 13.65 8.57 -8.65
C TYR A 169 12.69 7.50 -9.17
N PHE A 170 12.08 6.73 -8.28
CA PHE A 170 11.33 5.55 -8.68
C PHE A 170 9.83 5.75 -8.53
N PRO A 171 9.02 5.15 -9.42
CA PRO A 171 7.58 5.33 -9.40
C PRO A 171 6.94 4.65 -8.19
N THR A 172 5.91 5.28 -7.65
CA THR A 172 4.99 4.70 -6.67
C THR A 172 3.58 4.51 -7.24
N VAL A 173 3.30 5.11 -8.40
CA VAL A 173 2.00 5.09 -9.08
C VAL A 173 2.07 4.32 -10.40
N GLY A 174 0.91 3.94 -10.94
CA GLY A 174 0.78 3.12 -12.14
C GLY A 174 1.18 1.67 -11.90
N TYR A 175 1.14 0.83 -12.95
CA TYR A 175 1.48 -0.58 -12.80
C TYR A 175 2.97 -0.77 -12.46
N ARG A 176 3.90 0.03 -13.01
CA ARG A 176 5.33 -0.01 -12.58
C ARG A 176 5.50 0.32 -11.10
N GLY A 177 4.75 1.29 -10.59
CA GLY A 177 4.75 1.63 -9.17
C GLY A 177 4.18 0.49 -8.32
N GLY A 178 3.07 -0.11 -8.77
CA GLY A 178 2.47 -1.30 -8.17
C GLY A 178 3.43 -2.49 -8.12
N MET A 179 4.07 -2.84 -9.24
CA MET A 179 5.07 -3.92 -9.31
C MET A 179 6.25 -3.68 -8.36
N ARG A 180 6.71 -2.43 -8.24
CA ARG A 180 7.75 -2.06 -7.28
C ARG A 180 7.29 -2.20 -5.83
N LEU A 181 6.02 -1.91 -5.54
CA LEU A 181 5.48 -2.14 -4.21
C LEU A 181 5.37 -3.64 -3.91
N LEU A 182 4.90 -4.45 -4.86
CA LEU A 182 4.87 -5.91 -4.73
C LEU A 182 6.26 -6.48 -4.45
N GLU A 183 7.26 -6.10 -5.25
CA GLU A 183 8.66 -6.50 -5.06
C GLU A 183 9.17 -6.15 -3.66
N LYS A 184 8.93 -4.92 -3.19
CA LYS A 184 9.31 -4.51 -1.83
C LYS A 184 8.60 -5.30 -0.73
N ILE A 185 7.31 -5.61 -0.92
CA ILE A 185 6.52 -6.38 0.04
C ILE A 185 7.03 -7.81 0.11
N LEU A 186 7.19 -8.46 -1.05
CA LEU A 186 7.71 -9.81 -1.14
C LEU A 186 9.09 -9.92 -0.52
N ASN A 187 10.03 -9.06 -0.92
CA ASN A 187 11.38 -9.09 -0.37
C ASN A 187 11.38 -8.90 1.15
N ALA A 188 10.57 -7.97 1.69
CA ALA A 188 10.49 -7.77 3.14
C ALA A 188 9.94 -9.00 3.89
N LEU A 189 8.97 -9.71 3.30
CA LEU A 189 8.37 -10.90 3.91
C LEU A 189 9.25 -12.14 3.76
N LEU A 190 9.89 -12.32 2.59
CA LEU A 190 10.79 -13.44 2.31
C LEU A 190 12.09 -13.31 3.10
N ASP A 191 12.70 -12.11 3.16
CA ASP A 191 13.87 -11.86 4.02
C ASP A 191 13.56 -12.16 5.50
N ARG A 192 12.32 -11.87 5.94
CA ARG A 192 11.89 -12.20 7.30
C ARG A 192 11.77 -13.71 7.50
N LYS A 193 11.18 -14.42 6.53
CA LYS A 193 11.05 -15.87 6.56
C LYS A 193 12.43 -16.54 6.62
N ASP A 194 13.37 -16.10 5.78
CA ASP A 194 14.75 -16.62 5.77
C ASP A 194 15.50 -16.34 7.08
N ARG A 195 15.34 -15.14 7.64
CA ARG A 195 15.96 -14.78 8.92
C ARG A 195 15.47 -15.64 10.08
N ASP A 196 14.19 -16.00 10.07
CA ASP A 196 13.55 -16.75 11.16
C ASP A 196 13.60 -18.27 10.93
N ALA A 197 13.99 -18.72 9.73
CA ALA A 197 14.07 -20.13 9.37
C ALA A 197 15.11 -20.88 10.20
N THR A 198 14.77 -22.09 10.61
CA THR A 198 15.75 -23.04 11.13
C THR A 198 16.63 -23.59 10.00
N ASP A 199 17.78 -24.20 10.34
CA ASP A 199 18.67 -24.81 9.34
C ASP A 199 17.97 -25.85 8.43
N ILE A 200 16.84 -26.41 8.87
CA ILE A 200 16.07 -27.42 8.14
C ILE A 200 15.03 -26.76 7.21
N GLU A 201 14.45 -25.64 7.64
CA GLU A 201 13.42 -24.89 6.90
C GLU A 201 14.02 -23.85 5.94
N PHE A 202 15.34 -23.63 6.01
CA PHE A 202 16.06 -22.73 5.12
C PHE A 202 16.19 -23.35 3.73
N GLU A 203 15.28 -22.96 2.83
CA GLU A 203 15.18 -23.50 1.48
C GLU A 203 15.96 -22.65 0.46
N LEU A 204 16.52 -23.30 -0.57
CA LEU A 204 17.18 -22.60 -1.68
C LEU A 204 16.17 -21.83 -2.55
N VAL A 205 14.95 -22.36 -2.67
CA VAL A 205 13.85 -21.79 -3.44
C VAL A 205 12.59 -21.96 -2.60
N MET A 206 11.89 -20.85 -2.36
CA MET A 206 10.65 -20.81 -1.58
C MET A 206 9.41 -21.01 -2.43
#